data_AF-A0AAV2CII9-F1
#
_entry.id   AF-A0AAV2CII9-F1
#
_cell.length_a   1.000
_cell.length_b   1.000
_cell.length_c   1.000
_cell.angle_alpha   90.00
_cell.angle_beta   90.00
_cell.angle_gamma   90.00
#
_symmetry.space_group_name_H-M   'P 1'
#
loop_
_entity.id
_entity.type
_entity.pdbx_description
1 polymer ?
#
loop_
_entity_poly.entity_id
_entity_poly.type
_entity_poly.pdbx_seq_one_letter_code
_entity_poly.pdbx_strand_id
1 'polypeptide(L)'
;MIKSLNPKVTTLVEQESNTNTTPFLNRFVETLEYYLAIFESIDVTLARDRKERIGLEQHCLARDMVNVIACEGRERVERHELFGKWKSRFTMAGFKQYPLSSYVNSVIKSLLKCYSDHYTLIEKDGAMLLGWKDRNLISTSAWY
;
A
#
# COMPACT_ATOMS: atom_id res chain seq x y z
N MET A 1 -21.71 -5.46 6.89
CA MET A 1 -21.26 -6.69 7.57
C MET A 1 -20.19 -6.42 8.63
N ILE A 2 -19.07 -5.74 8.35
CA ILE A 2 -18.05 -5.48 9.39
C ILE A 2 -18.57 -4.54 10.48
N LYS A 3 -19.18 -3.40 10.10
CA LYS A 3 -19.71 -2.42 11.07
C LYS A 3 -20.79 -3.01 12.00
N SER A 4 -21.58 -3.96 11.53
CA SER A 4 -22.62 -4.63 12.33
C SER A 4 -22.05 -5.56 13.41
N LEU A 5 -20.75 -5.90 13.35
CA LEU A 5 -20.06 -6.61 14.43
C LEU A 5 -19.69 -5.68 15.60
N ASN A 6 -19.96 -4.37 15.46
CA ASN A 6 -19.60 -3.34 16.44
C ASN A 6 -18.13 -3.40 16.90
N PRO A 7 -17.15 -3.42 15.96
CA PRO A 7 -15.75 -3.48 16.33
C PRO A 7 -15.34 -2.20 17.07
N LYS A 8 -14.50 -2.34 18.12
CA LYS A 8 -13.93 -1.17 18.82
C LYS A 8 -13.00 -0.35 17.93
N VAL A 9 -12.23 -1.05 17.09
CA VAL A 9 -11.38 -0.45 16.09
C VAL A 9 -11.28 -1.38 14.89
N THR A 10 -11.19 -0.82 13.70
CA THR A 10 -10.88 -1.50 12.45
C THR A 10 -9.67 -0.82 11.83
N THR A 11 -8.62 -1.57 11.53
CA THR A 11 -7.42 -1.07 10.86
C THR A 11 -7.47 -1.45 9.39
N LEU A 12 -7.14 -0.51 8.52
CA LEU A 12 -7.03 -0.71 7.08
C LEU A 12 -5.58 -0.47 6.66
N VAL A 13 -5.00 -1.43 5.95
CA VAL A 13 -3.66 -1.36 5.36
C VAL A 13 -3.80 -1.74 3.89
N GLU A 14 -3.48 -0.83 2.98
CA GLU A 14 -3.77 -0.97 1.55
C GLU A 14 -2.62 -0.43 0.69
N GLN A 15 -2.48 -0.96 -0.53
CA GLN A 15 -1.53 -0.48 -1.52
C GLN A 15 -1.93 0.90 -2.05
N GLU A 16 -0.99 1.85 -2.00
CA GLU A 16 -1.20 3.23 -2.45
C GLU A 16 -0.87 3.37 -3.95
N SER A 17 -1.76 2.83 -4.78
CA SER A 17 -1.62 2.81 -6.25
C SER A 17 -2.97 2.92 -6.94
N ASN A 18 -3.06 3.62 -8.08
CA ASN A 18 -4.30 3.80 -8.83
C ASN A 18 -4.42 2.86 -10.03
N THR A 19 -4.61 1.56 -9.76
CA THR A 19 -4.72 0.54 -10.81
C THR A 19 -6.15 0.09 -11.09
N ASN A 20 -7.15 0.52 -10.31
CA ASN A 20 -8.52 0.07 -10.51
C ASN A 20 -9.28 0.83 -11.62
N THR A 21 -9.25 2.17 -11.59
CA THR A 21 -10.21 3.02 -12.36
C THR A 21 -9.61 3.68 -13.59
N THR A 22 -8.45 3.22 -14.07
CA THR A 22 -7.72 3.83 -15.18
C THR A 22 -7.69 2.91 -16.41
N PRO A 23 -7.65 3.47 -17.64
CA PRO A 23 -7.42 2.69 -18.86
C PRO A 23 -6.10 1.93 -18.81
N PHE A 24 -5.96 0.89 -19.65
CA PHE A 24 -4.81 -0.01 -19.65
C PHE A 24 -3.45 0.72 -19.63
N LEU A 25 -3.24 1.69 -20.52
CA LEU A 25 -1.93 2.38 -20.62
C LEU A 25 -1.55 3.08 -19.31
N ASN A 26 -2.48 3.84 -18.73
CA ASN A 26 -2.23 4.54 -17.45
C ASN A 26 -2.03 3.55 -16.31
N ARG A 27 -2.80 2.45 -16.30
CA ARG A 27 -2.63 1.39 -15.32
C ARG A 27 -1.28 0.71 -15.44
N PHE A 28 -0.81 0.46 -16.66
CA PHE A 28 0.49 -0.14 -16.92
C PHE A 28 1.63 0.76 -16.40
N VAL A 29 1.59 2.06 -16.72
CA VAL A 29 2.57 3.04 -16.23
C VAL A 29 2.56 3.12 -14.70
N GLU A 30 1.38 3.27 -14.09
CA GLU A 30 1.22 3.30 -12.63
C GLU A 30 1.76 2.03 -11.96
N THR A 31 1.52 0.86 -12.57
CA THR A 31 2.03 -0.43 -12.08
C THR A 31 3.55 -0.47 -12.16
N LEU A 32 4.13 -0.06 -13.29
CA LEU A 32 5.57 -0.05 -13.47
C LEU A 32 6.26 0.87 -12.44
N GLU A 33 5.77 2.10 -12.27
CA GLU A 33 6.32 3.05 -11.31
C GLU A 33 6.19 2.56 -9.86
N TYR A 34 5.03 2.01 -9.50
CA TYR A 34 4.76 1.49 -8.17
C TYR A 34 5.67 0.30 -7.83
N TYR A 35 5.73 -0.70 -8.70
CA TYR A 35 6.55 -1.88 -8.45
C TYR A 35 8.04 -1.58 -8.58
N LEU A 36 8.46 -0.66 -9.46
CA LEU A 36 9.86 -0.22 -9.51
C LEU A 36 10.33 0.26 -8.14
N ALA A 37 9.55 1.12 -7.47
CA ALA A 37 9.88 1.59 -6.12
C ALA A 37 9.96 0.44 -5.09
N ILE A 38 9.09 -0.57 -5.19
CA ILE A 38 9.16 -1.77 -4.35
C ILE A 38 10.44 -2.57 -4.62
N PHE A 39 10.74 -2.86 -5.89
CA PHE A 39 11.94 -3.63 -6.27
C PHE A 39 13.22 -2.90 -5.88
N GLU A 40 13.30 -1.57 -6.03
CA GLU A 40 14.42 -0.77 -5.53
C GLU A 40 14.59 -0.89 -4.02
N SER A 41 13.48 -0.84 -3.25
CA SER A 41 13.52 -0.98 -1.80
C SER A 41 14.04 -2.35 -1.33
N ILE A 42 13.70 -3.40 -2.09
CA ILE A 42 14.19 -4.76 -1.86
C ILE A 42 15.67 -4.86 -2.23
N ASP A 43 16.10 -4.22 -3.33
CA ASP A 43 17.49 -4.31 -3.81
C ASP A 43 18.50 -3.72 -2.81
N VAL A 44 18.09 -2.69 -2.06
CA VAL A 44 18.91 -2.08 -1.00
C VAL A 44 18.97 -2.94 0.27
N THR A 45 17.94 -3.76 0.53
CA THR A 45 17.78 -4.46 1.81
C THR A 45 18.12 -5.96 1.75
N LEU A 46 18.04 -6.59 0.58
CA LEU A 46 18.24 -8.04 0.40
C LEU A 46 19.14 -8.33 -0.80
N ALA A 47 20.16 -9.16 -0.60
CA ALA A 47 21.05 -9.62 -1.68
C ALA A 47 20.28 -10.43 -2.75
N ARG A 48 20.70 -10.30 -4.01
CA ARG A 48 20.01 -10.86 -5.19
C ARG A 48 19.94 -12.39 -5.24
N ASP A 49 20.87 -13.06 -4.59
CA ASP A 49 20.98 -14.52 -4.53
C ASP A 49 20.16 -15.14 -3.38
N ARG A 50 19.58 -14.31 -2.50
CA ARG A 50 18.73 -14.78 -1.39
C ARG A 50 17.46 -15.42 -1.95
N LYS A 51 17.26 -16.71 -1.62
CA LYS A 51 16.04 -17.45 -2.00
C LYS A 51 14.75 -16.78 -1.53
N GLU A 52 14.78 -16.12 -0.38
CA GLU A 52 13.65 -15.36 0.17
C GLU A 52 13.25 -14.20 -0.74
N ARG A 53 14.25 -13.46 -1.25
CA ARG A 53 14.03 -12.37 -2.20
C ARG A 53 13.44 -12.90 -3.51
N ILE A 54 14.06 -13.93 -4.08
CA ILE A 54 13.58 -14.56 -5.32
C ILE A 54 12.14 -15.05 -5.14
N GLY A 55 11.82 -15.69 -4.01
CA GLY A 55 10.47 -16.16 -3.71
C GLY A 55 9.46 -15.02 -3.59
N LEU A 56 9.80 -13.94 -2.90
CA LEU A 56 8.95 -12.75 -2.78
C LEU A 56 8.66 -12.11 -4.16
N GLU A 57 9.72 -11.89 -4.94
CA GLU A 57 9.62 -11.26 -6.26
C GLU A 57 8.80 -12.11 -7.23
N GLN A 58 9.03 -13.43 -7.28
CA GLN A 58 8.37 -14.33 -8.22
C GLN A 58 6.94 -14.69 -7.82
N HIS A 59 6.69 -15.00 -6.54
CA HIS A 59 5.43 -15.60 -6.12
C HIS A 59 4.43 -14.61 -5.53
N CYS A 60 4.90 -13.44 -5.08
CA CYS A 60 4.03 -12.37 -4.61
C CYS A 60 3.94 -11.26 -5.65
N LEU A 61 5.05 -10.55 -5.89
CA LEU A 61 5.01 -9.31 -6.69
C LEU A 61 4.67 -9.58 -8.16
N ALA A 62 5.34 -10.54 -8.81
CA ALA A 62 5.09 -10.84 -10.21
C ALA A 62 3.67 -11.35 -10.46
N ARG A 63 3.10 -12.14 -9.53
CA ARG A 63 1.71 -12.62 -9.63
C ARG A 63 0.72 -11.44 -9.66
N ASP A 64 0.90 -10.50 -8.75
CA ASP A 64 0.02 -9.35 -8.64
C ASP A 64 0.17 -8.42 -9.86
N MET A 65 1.41 -8.18 -10.32
CA MET A 65 1.69 -7.44 -11.55
C MET A 65 1.02 -8.06 -12.78
N VAL A 66 1.12 -9.38 -12.94
CA VAL A 66 0.48 -10.10 -14.05
C VAL A 66 -1.03 -9.94 -13.99
N ASN A 67 -1.65 -10.04 -12.81
CA ASN A 67 -3.09 -9.85 -12.70
C ASN A 67 -3.53 -8.41 -13.05
N VAL A 68 -2.79 -7.40 -12.59
CA VAL A 68 -3.09 -5.99 -12.89
C VAL A 68 -2.96 -5.68 -14.39
N ILE A 69 -1.95 -6.24 -15.05
CA ILE A 69 -1.62 -5.93 -16.45
C ILE A 69 -2.42 -6.81 -17.43
N ALA A 70 -2.39 -8.13 -17.25
CA ALA A 70 -2.84 -9.09 -18.27
C ALA A 70 -4.33 -9.46 -18.14
N CYS A 71 -4.94 -9.31 -16.98
CA CYS A 71 -6.34 -9.67 -16.77
C CYS A 71 -7.29 -8.47 -16.94
N GLU A 72 -8.55 -8.75 -17.29
CA GLU A 72 -9.60 -7.73 -17.37
C GLU A 72 -10.92 -8.23 -16.79
N GLY A 73 -11.90 -7.32 -16.64
CA GLY A 73 -13.23 -7.67 -16.18
C GLY A 73 -13.21 -8.39 -14.82
N ARG A 74 -13.83 -9.57 -14.75
CA ARG A 74 -13.91 -10.37 -13.52
C ARG A 74 -12.61 -11.10 -13.17
N GLU A 75 -11.74 -11.33 -14.15
CA GLU A 75 -10.46 -12.04 -13.95
C GLU A 75 -9.39 -11.14 -13.32
N ARG A 76 -9.54 -9.81 -13.47
CA ARG A 76 -8.71 -8.84 -12.76
C ARG A 76 -9.22 -8.67 -11.33
N VAL A 77 -8.53 -9.34 -10.41
CA VAL A 77 -8.81 -9.33 -8.97
C VAL A 77 -8.02 -8.26 -8.25
N GLU A 78 -6.78 -7.99 -8.67
CA GLU A 78 -5.91 -6.97 -8.08
C GLU A 78 -6.32 -5.57 -8.56
N ARG A 79 -6.84 -4.78 -7.62
CA ARG A 79 -7.52 -3.50 -7.87
C ARG A 79 -7.16 -2.47 -6.81
N HIS A 80 -5.87 -2.10 -6.80
CA HIS A 80 -5.37 -1.08 -5.88
C HIS A 80 -6.04 0.26 -6.13
N GLU A 81 -6.25 0.97 -5.03
CA GLU A 81 -6.84 2.29 -5.02
C GLU A 81 -6.21 3.16 -3.93
N LEU A 82 -6.06 4.45 -4.27
CA LEU A 82 -5.54 5.45 -3.34
C LEU A 82 -6.41 5.55 -2.08
N PHE A 83 -5.77 5.88 -0.96
CA PHE A 83 -6.39 6.01 0.35
C PHE A 83 -7.67 6.87 0.34
N GLY A 84 -7.72 7.94 -0.45
CA GLY A 84 -8.91 8.81 -0.55
C GLY A 84 -10.20 8.06 -0.92
N LYS A 85 -10.11 7.03 -1.78
CA LYS A 85 -11.27 6.20 -2.15
C LYS A 85 -11.69 5.29 -1.00
N TRP A 86 -10.72 4.67 -0.33
CA TRP A 86 -10.96 3.85 0.86
C TRP A 86 -11.59 4.66 1.99
N LYS A 87 -11.06 5.84 2.28
CA LYS A 87 -11.62 6.80 3.24
C LYS A 87 -13.07 7.13 2.94
N SER A 88 -13.40 7.37 1.66
CA SER A 88 -14.77 7.62 1.22
C SER A 88 -15.67 6.40 1.48
N ARG A 89 -15.23 5.18 1.13
CA ARG A 89 -15.99 3.94 1.36
C ARG A 89 -16.25 3.67 2.84
N PHE A 90 -15.24 3.84 3.69
CA PHE A 90 -15.39 3.65 5.14
C PHE A 90 -16.37 4.66 5.73
N THR A 91 -16.25 5.93 5.33
CA THR A 91 -17.17 6.99 5.78
C THR A 91 -18.61 6.69 5.35
N MET A 92 -18.84 6.28 4.09
CA MET A 92 -20.16 5.89 3.60
C MET A 92 -20.72 4.65 4.31
N ALA A 93 -19.85 3.75 4.77
CA ALA A 93 -20.22 2.59 5.58
C ALA A 93 -20.47 2.93 7.07
N GLY A 94 -20.44 4.21 7.46
CA GLY A 94 -20.72 4.69 8.81
C GLY A 94 -19.54 4.56 9.78
N PHE A 95 -18.33 4.31 9.28
CA PHE A 95 -17.12 4.40 10.10
C PHE A 95 -16.67 5.84 10.27
N LYS A 96 -16.05 6.12 11.41
CA LYS A 96 -15.35 7.38 11.66
C LYS A 96 -13.86 7.10 11.77
N GLN A 97 -13.05 7.98 11.19
CA GLN A 97 -11.61 7.81 11.23
C GLN A 97 -11.07 8.07 12.64
N TYR A 98 -10.19 7.19 13.10
CA TYR A 98 -9.48 7.30 14.36
C TYR A 98 -8.06 7.82 14.10
N PRO A 99 -7.61 8.91 14.76
CA PRO A 99 -6.27 9.44 14.55
C PRO A 99 -5.20 8.46 15.05
N LEU A 100 -4.16 8.27 14.25
CA LEU A 100 -2.99 7.49 14.66
C LEU A 100 -2.12 8.31 15.64
N SER A 101 -1.45 7.63 16.56
CA SER A 101 -0.59 8.29 17.55
C SER A 101 0.66 8.87 16.88
N SER A 102 0.81 10.20 16.93
CA SER A 102 1.99 10.90 16.39
C SER A 102 3.29 10.43 17.03
N TYR A 103 3.26 10.09 18.32
CA TYR A 103 4.40 9.48 19.00
C TYR A 103 4.78 8.14 18.35
N VAL A 104 3.81 7.24 18.15
CA VAL A 104 4.06 5.94 17.51
C VAL A 104 4.58 6.13 16.09
N ASN A 105 4.00 7.05 15.32
CA ASN A 105 4.46 7.38 13.97
C ASN A 105 5.91 7.89 13.96
N SER A 106 6.31 8.70 14.96
CA SER A 106 7.70 9.17 15.11
C SER A 106 8.68 8.02 15.39
N VAL A 107 8.25 7.02 16.17
CA VAL A 107 9.04 5.83 16.48
C VAL A 107 9.20 4.97 15.23
N ILE A 108 8.12 4.74 14.47
CA ILE A 108 8.15 4.02 13.20
C ILE A 108 9.09 4.73 12.21
N LYS A 109 8.97 6.05 12.07
CA LYS A 109 9.85 6.86 11.21
C LYS A 109 11.32 6.71 11.59
N SER A 110 11.63 6.63 12.89
CA SER A 110 13.00 6.42 13.36
C SER A 110 13.49 5.00 13.08
N LEU A 111 12.63 4.00 13.25
CA LEU A 111 12.95 2.59 12.95
C LEU A 111 13.24 2.37 11.46
N LEU A 112 12.48 3.02 10.57
CA LEU A 112 12.66 2.89 9.12
C LEU A 112 14.07 3.31 8.66
N LYS A 113 14.68 4.28 9.33
CA LYS A 113 16.07 4.72 9.05
C LYS A 113 17.11 3.64 9.31
N CYS A 114 16.81 2.65 10.17
CA CYS A 114 17.70 1.51 10.39
C CYS A 114 17.74 0.57 9.18
N TYR A 115 16.76 0.63 8.28
CA TYR A 115 16.71 -0.18 7.06
C TYR A 115 17.24 0.59 5.85
N SER A 116 16.79 1.83 5.64
CA SER A 116 17.26 2.70 4.58
C SER A 116 16.79 4.15 4.80
N ASP A 117 17.64 5.11 4.44
CA ASP A 117 17.28 6.54 4.44
C ASP A 117 16.27 6.92 3.34
N HIS A 118 16.00 6.00 2.40
CA HIS A 118 15.02 6.22 1.33
C HIS A 118 13.58 5.93 1.75
N TYR A 119 13.34 5.27 2.89
CA TYR A 119 11.99 5.09 3.39
C TYR A 119 11.41 6.42 3.90
N THR A 120 10.21 6.74 3.44
CA THR A 120 9.48 7.95 3.85
C THR A 120 8.22 7.56 4.62
N LEU A 121 7.83 8.43 5.54
CA LEU A 121 6.60 8.26 6.33
C LEU A 121 5.89 9.62 6.43
N ILE A 122 4.69 9.68 5.86
CA ILE A 122 3.90 10.90 5.77
C ILE A 122 2.57 10.69 6.50
N GLU A 123 2.21 11.61 7.38
CA GLU A 123 0.88 11.68 7.95
C GLU A 123 -0.01 12.54 7.05
N LYS A 124 -1.08 11.94 6.52
CA LYS A 124 -2.01 12.64 5.64
C LYS A 124 -3.43 12.19 5.92
N ASP A 125 -4.34 13.15 6.06
CA ASP A 125 -5.77 12.89 6.19
C ASP A 125 -6.13 11.91 7.33
N GLY A 126 -5.37 11.91 8.43
CA GLY A 126 -5.54 11.00 9.58
C GLY A 126 -5.03 9.57 9.35
N ALA A 127 -4.31 9.33 8.26
CA ALA A 127 -3.65 8.07 7.91
C ALA A 127 -2.14 8.27 7.83
N MET A 128 -1.42 7.14 7.86
CA MET A 128 0.03 7.08 7.70
C MET A 128 0.33 6.46 6.34
N LEU A 129 1.17 7.13 5.54
CA LEU A 129 1.61 6.67 4.23
C LEU A 129 3.09 6.31 4.32
N LEU A 130 3.39 5.02 4.15
CA LEU A 130 4.75 4.52 3.97
C LEU A 130 5.13 4.67 2.50
N GLY A 131 6.30 5.24 2.24
CA GLY A 131 6.81 5.45 0.89
C GLY A 131 8.27 5.04 0.74
N TRP A 132 8.69 5.00 -0.52
CA TRP A 132 10.08 4.84 -0.95
C TRP A 132 10.44 6.02 -1.86
N LYS A 133 11.43 6.81 -1.44
CA LYS A 133 11.75 8.11 -2.05
C LYS A 133 10.47 8.97 -2.13
N ASP A 134 10.10 9.40 -3.33
CA ASP A 134 8.93 10.25 -3.58
C ASP A 134 7.64 9.46 -3.84
N ARG A 135 7.67 8.12 -3.78
CA ARG A 135 6.51 7.27 -4.09
C ARG A 135 5.90 6.68 -2.82
N ASN A 136 4.62 7.00 -2.57
CA ASN A 136 3.85 6.30 -1.55
C ASN A 136 3.56 4.85 -1.99
N LEU A 137 3.74 3.91 -1.07
CA LEU A 137 3.60 2.48 -1.30
C LEU A 137 2.41 1.90 -0.55
N ILE A 138 2.26 2.21 0.74
CA ILE A 138 1.24 1.63 1.60
C ILE A 138 0.55 2.73 2.40
N SER A 139 -0.78 2.71 2.45
CA SER A 139 -1.57 3.52 3.38
C SER A 139 -2.05 2.69 4.57
N THR A 140 -1.99 3.27 5.76
CA THR A 140 -2.45 2.67 7.01
C THR A 140 -3.37 3.64 7.74
N SER A 141 -4.56 3.17 8.15
CA SER A 141 -5.56 3.98 8.85
C SER A 141 -6.34 3.16 9.88
N ALA A 142 -6.92 3.85 10.86
CA ALA A 142 -7.77 3.25 11.88
C ALA A 142 -9.18 3.88 11.86
N TRP A 143 -10.18 3.09 12.24
CA TRP A 143 -11.61 3.41 12.10
C TRP A 143 -12.41 2.84 13.27
N TYR A 144 -13.50 3.50 13.67
CA TYR A 144 -14.42 3.03 14.72
C TYR A 144 -15.88 3.23 14.36
#